data_AF-A0AAD8AG11-F1
#
_entry.id   AF-A0AAD8AG11-F1
#
_cell.length_a   1.000
_cell.length_b   1.000
_cell.length_c   1.000
_cell.angle_alpha   90.00
_cell.angle_beta   90.00
_cell.angle_gamma   90.00
#
_symmetry.space_group_name_H-M   'P 1'
#
loop_
_entity.id
_entity.type
_entity.pdbx_description
1 polymer ?
#
loop_
_entity_poly.entity_id
_entity_poly.type
_entity_poly.pdbx_seq_one_letter_code
_entity_poly.pdbx_strand_id
1 'polypeptide(L)'
;MALLNYWTFVSDNGVGLFPDVFNLATRATITVNATCGESEPEIYCKLVEHVQMRAPQCGVCDANAPDHDKRHPITHAIDGTNRWWQSPSLQNGPEYEWVTITLDLKQVKLM
;
A
#
# COMPACT_ATOMS: atom_id res chain seq x y z
N MET A 1 41.33 23.49 -13.29
CA MET A 1 39.88 23.71 -13.09
C MET A 1 39.21 23.26 -14.38
N ALA A 2 38.81 21.98 -14.45
CA ALA A 2 38.25 21.39 -15.66
C ALA A 2 36.72 21.46 -15.59
N LEU A 3 36.13 21.95 -16.67
CA LEU A 3 34.72 22.22 -16.84
C LEU A 3 33.95 20.88 -16.96
N LEU A 4 32.94 20.69 -16.12
CA LEU A 4 32.00 19.56 -16.20
C LEU A 4 31.03 19.82 -17.36
N ASN A 5 31.38 19.33 -18.56
CA ASN A 5 30.44 19.24 -19.66
C ASN A 5 29.53 18.03 -19.44
N TYR A 6 28.25 18.33 -19.29
CA TYR A 6 27.12 17.40 -19.34
C TYR A 6 27.21 16.59 -20.65
N TRP A 7 27.30 15.26 -20.56
CA TRP A 7 27.21 14.40 -21.74
C TRP A 7 25.78 14.45 -22.25
N THR A 8 25.54 15.26 -23.28
CA THR A 8 24.28 15.30 -24.01
C THR A 8 24.13 14.00 -24.79
N PHE A 9 23.10 13.22 -24.46
CA PHE A 9 22.61 12.15 -25.33
C PHE A 9 22.06 12.81 -26.60
N VAL A 10 22.80 12.71 -27.71
CA VAL A 10 22.34 13.16 -29.02
C VAL A 10 21.33 12.14 -29.54
N SER A 11 20.08 12.57 -29.70
CA SER A 11 19.08 11.84 -30.49
C SER A 11 19.23 12.23 -31.96
N ASP A 12 19.53 11.25 -32.80
CA ASP A 12 19.40 11.38 -34.25
C ASP A 12 17.90 11.24 -34.60
N ASN A 13 17.21 12.38 -34.71
CA ASN A 13 15.81 12.57 -35.14
C ASN A 13 14.64 12.00 -34.29
N GLY A 14 14.82 11.51 -33.07
CA GLY A 14 13.74 10.82 -32.33
C GLY A 14 13.49 11.35 -30.91
N VAL A 15 12.28 11.82 -30.62
CA VAL A 15 11.79 12.04 -29.25
C VAL A 15 12.17 10.83 -28.39
N GLY A 16 12.82 11.05 -27.23
CA GLY A 16 13.17 9.95 -26.33
C GLY A 16 11.93 9.11 -26.04
N LEU A 17 11.96 7.83 -26.40
CA LEU A 17 10.85 6.90 -26.23
C LEU A 17 10.81 6.45 -24.77
N PHE A 18 10.37 7.35 -23.90
CA PHE A 18 9.99 6.99 -22.54
C PHE A 18 8.54 6.52 -22.54
N PRO A 19 8.20 5.45 -21.82
CA PRO A 19 6.80 5.10 -21.62
C PRO A 19 6.11 6.21 -20.84
N ASP A 20 4.80 6.32 -21.01
CA ASP A 20 3.99 7.22 -20.19
C ASP A 20 4.21 6.92 -18.70
N VAL A 21 4.13 7.96 -17.86
CA VAL A 21 4.20 7.79 -16.42
C VAL A 21 2.85 7.26 -15.93
N PHE A 22 2.83 6.09 -15.31
CA PHE A 22 1.63 5.48 -14.73
C PHE A 22 1.95 4.75 -13.41
N ASN A 23 0.90 4.44 -12.65
CA ASN A 23 1.02 3.71 -11.39
C ASN A 23 1.25 2.21 -11.64
N LEU A 24 2.49 1.76 -11.46
CA LEU A 24 2.89 0.35 -11.61
C LEU A 24 2.17 -0.60 -10.64
N ALA A 25 1.78 -0.12 -9.45
CA ALA A 25 1.18 -0.96 -8.42
C ALA A 25 -0.18 -1.54 -8.86
N THR A 26 -0.91 -0.83 -9.72
CA THR A 26 -2.26 -1.24 -10.19
C THR A 26 -2.29 -2.58 -10.93
N ARG A 27 -1.15 -3.03 -11.45
CA ARG A 27 -1.01 -4.31 -12.15
C ARG A 27 -0.03 -5.27 -11.46
N ALA A 28 0.48 -4.86 -10.31
CA ALA A 28 1.40 -5.65 -9.53
C ALA A 28 0.67 -6.79 -8.81
N THR A 29 1.42 -7.81 -8.41
CA THR A 29 0.94 -8.81 -7.44
C THR A 29 1.38 -8.37 -6.05
N ILE A 30 0.42 -8.15 -5.16
CA ILE A 30 0.66 -7.70 -3.79
C ILE A 30 0.37 -8.83 -2.80
N THR A 31 1.24 -9.01 -1.81
CA THR A 31 1.04 -9.94 -0.70
C THR A 31 1.46 -9.28 0.61
N VAL A 32 0.91 -9.78 1.72
CA VAL A 32 1.22 -9.27 3.07
C VAL A 32 1.29 -10.44 4.04
N ASN A 33 2.06 -10.31 5.12
CA ASN A 33 2.19 -11.35 6.13
C ASN A 33 0.98 -11.47 7.06
N ALA A 34 0.20 -10.40 7.24
CA ALA A 34 -0.97 -10.39 8.10
C ALA A 34 -1.98 -9.31 7.69
N THR A 35 -3.27 -9.62 7.76
CA THR A 35 -4.37 -8.66 7.57
C THR A 35 -5.34 -8.75 8.75
N CYS A 36 -5.93 -7.62 9.17
CA CYS A 36 -6.90 -7.63 10.25
C CYS A 36 -8.09 -8.56 9.95
N GLY A 37 -8.65 -9.18 10.98
CA GLY A 37 -9.88 -9.94 10.85
C GLY A 37 -9.77 -11.28 10.12
N GLU A 38 -8.56 -11.77 9.78
CA GLU A 38 -8.35 -13.06 9.11
C GLU A 38 -8.62 -14.26 10.03
N SER A 39 -8.20 -14.17 11.30
CA SER A 39 -8.43 -15.22 12.30
C SER A 39 -9.83 -15.10 12.93
N GLU A 40 -10.16 -13.90 13.42
CA GLU A 40 -11.41 -13.57 14.09
C GLU A 40 -11.70 -12.07 13.96
N PRO A 41 -12.96 -11.62 14.08
CA PRO A 41 -13.30 -10.19 14.11
C PRO A 41 -12.53 -9.42 15.19
N GLU A 42 -11.93 -8.30 14.84
CA GLU A 42 -11.16 -7.44 15.76
C GLU A 42 -11.65 -5.99 15.78
N ILE A 43 -11.48 -5.33 16.93
CA ILE A 43 -11.83 -3.91 17.11
C ILE A 43 -10.59 -3.07 16.85
N TYR A 44 -10.72 -2.05 16.01
CA TYR A 44 -9.70 -1.02 15.80
C TYR A 44 -10.26 0.35 16.13
N CYS A 45 -9.41 1.27 16.61
CA CYS A 45 -9.80 2.64 16.94
C CYS A 45 -8.86 3.62 16.25
N LYS A 46 -9.43 4.62 15.58
CA LYS A 46 -8.65 5.71 15.00
C LYS A 46 -8.19 6.64 16.13
N LEU A 47 -6.88 6.76 16.30
CA LEU A 47 -6.26 7.76 17.16
C LEU A 47 -6.33 9.13 16.46
N VAL A 48 -7.53 9.67 16.32
CA VAL A 48 -7.67 11.10 16.00
C VAL A 48 -7.18 11.89 17.21
N GLU A 49 -6.36 12.91 16.96
CA GLU A 49 -5.77 13.81 17.96
C GLU A 49 -6.62 13.94 19.24
N HIS A 50 -6.04 13.59 20.39
CA HIS A 50 -6.58 13.93 21.71
C HIS A 50 -6.68 15.46 21.96
N VAL A 51 -6.47 16.30 20.94
CA VAL A 51 -6.43 17.76 21.03
C VAL A 51 -7.80 18.37 21.34
N GLN A 52 -8.92 17.66 21.11
CA GLN A 52 -10.27 18.22 21.33
C GLN A 52 -11.30 17.25 21.93
N MET A 53 -10.93 16.41 22.91
CA MET A 53 -11.90 15.66 23.74
C MET A 53 -13.03 14.95 22.96
N ARG A 54 -12.72 14.42 21.76
CA ARG A 54 -13.68 13.65 20.96
C ARG A 54 -13.57 12.18 21.33
N ALA A 55 -14.70 11.49 21.33
CA ALA A 55 -14.72 10.05 21.52
C ALA A 55 -13.90 9.35 20.41
N PRO A 56 -13.14 8.29 20.75
CA PRO A 56 -12.40 7.54 19.75
C PRO A 56 -13.35 6.97 18.69
N GLN A 57 -12.98 7.11 17.42
CA GLN A 57 -13.74 6.52 16.32
C GLN A 57 -13.29 5.07 16.15
N CYS A 58 -14.02 4.14 16.75
CA CYS A 58 -13.75 2.72 16.67
C CYS A 58 -14.64 2.02 15.62
N GLY A 59 -14.11 0.96 15.03
CA GLY A 59 -14.79 0.09 14.08
C GLY A 59 -14.43 -1.38 14.30
N VAL A 60 -15.04 -2.27 13.52
CA VAL A 60 -14.76 -3.71 13.52
C VAL A 60 -14.13 -4.06 12.17
N CYS A 61 -13.01 -4.77 12.20
CA CYS A 61 -12.44 -5.43 11.04
C CYS A 61 -12.73 -6.93 11.10
N ASP A 62 -13.32 -7.48 10.05
CA ASP A 62 -13.64 -8.89 9.93
C ASP A 62 -13.56 -9.28 8.45
N ALA A 63 -12.60 -10.15 8.11
CA ALA A 63 -12.37 -10.58 6.74
C ALA A 63 -13.53 -11.43 6.17
N ASN A 64 -14.34 -12.04 7.05
CA ASN A 64 -15.47 -12.88 6.71
C ASN A 64 -16.83 -12.19 6.90
N ALA A 65 -16.84 -10.92 7.30
CA ALA A 65 -18.07 -10.16 7.51
C ALA A 65 -18.93 -10.13 6.23
N PRO A 66 -20.26 -10.31 6.30
CA PRO A 66 -21.14 -10.10 5.15
C PRO A 66 -21.05 -8.66 4.63
N ASP A 67 -20.83 -7.72 5.54
CA ASP A 67 -20.62 -6.30 5.25
C ASP A 67 -19.21 -6.08 4.67
N HIS A 68 -19.13 -5.56 3.44
CA HIS A 68 -17.86 -5.28 2.77
C HIS A 68 -17.11 -4.10 3.38
N ASP A 69 -17.78 -3.20 4.10
CA ASP A 69 -17.13 -2.02 4.70
C ASP A 69 -16.27 -2.39 5.93
N LYS A 70 -16.45 -3.60 6.47
CA LYS A 70 -15.64 -4.17 7.56
C LYS A 70 -14.44 -4.99 7.07
N ARG A 71 -14.29 -5.14 5.75
CA ARG A 71 -13.21 -5.91 5.13
C ARG A 71 -12.11 -4.99 4.62
N HIS A 72 -10.86 -5.28 4.98
CA HIS A 72 -9.71 -4.47 4.59
C HIS A 72 -8.56 -5.30 3.97
N PRO A 73 -8.81 -6.08 2.90
CA PRO A 73 -7.81 -6.91 2.24
C PRO A 73 -6.67 -6.11 1.62
N ILE A 74 -5.52 -6.76 1.44
CA ILE A 74 -4.31 -6.14 0.86
C ILE A 74 -4.52 -5.58 -0.55
N THR A 75 -5.48 -6.12 -1.30
CA THR A 75 -5.84 -5.65 -2.64
C THR A 75 -6.37 -4.23 -2.66
N HIS A 76 -6.99 -3.74 -1.56
CA HIS A 76 -7.44 -2.35 -1.46
C HIS A 76 -6.29 -1.35 -1.55
N ALA A 77 -5.05 -1.75 -1.26
CA ALA A 77 -3.90 -0.84 -1.38
C ALA A 77 -3.52 -0.51 -2.84
N ILE A 78 -3.98 -1.31 -3.81
CA ILE A 78 -3.59 -1.18 -5.22
C ILE A 78 -4.79 -1.12 -6.18
N ASP A 79 -6.02 -1.18 -5.68
CA ASP A 79 -7.23 -1.25 -6.51
C ASP A 79 -7.67 0.10 -7.12
N GLY A 80 -6.99 1.19 -6.75
CA GLY A 80 -7.28 2.55 -7.25
C GLY A 80 -8.51 3.19 -6.63
N THR A 81 -9.11 2.60 -5.59
CA THR A 81 -10.23 3.16 -4.83
C THR A 81 -9.76 3.91 -3.58
N ASN A 82 -10.69 4.56 -2.86
CA ASN A 82 -10.40 5.19 -1.56
C ASN A 82 -10.47 4.20 -0.38
N ARG A 83 -10.53 2.90 -0.65
CA ARG A 83 -10.49 1.86 0.38
C ARG A 83 -9.04 1.66 0.84
N TRP A 84 -8.87 1.03 1.98
CA TRP A 84 -7.56 0.76 2.55
C TRP A 84 -7.42 -0.71 2.95
N TRP A 85 -6.17 -1.16 2.98
CA TRP A 85 -5.75 -2.36 3.71
C TRP A 85 -5.43 -1.99 5.16
N GLN A 86 -5.65 -2.93 6.07
CA GLN A 86 -5.42 -2.74 7.50
C GLN A 86 -4.67 -3.94 8.11
N SER A 87 -3.58 -3.66 8.84
CA SER A 87 -2.87 -4.66 9.63
C SER A 87 -3.67 -5.07 10.87
N PRO A 88 -3.40 -6.26 11.45
CA PRO A 88 -3.95 -6.61 12.74
C PRO A 88 -3.57 -5.62 13.84
N SER A 89 -4.45 -5.49 14.84
CA SER A 89 -4.20 -4.71 16.05
C SER A 89 -3.08 -5.33 16.91
N LEU A 90 -2.27 -4.47 17.55
CA LEU A 90 -1.27 -4.89 18.56
C LEU A 90 -1.90 -5.59 19.77
N GLN A 91 -3.21 -5.46 19.98
CA GLN A 91 -3.93 -6.23 20.99
C GLN A 91 -3.90 -7.74 20.70
N ASN A 92 -3.71 -8.13 19.44
CA ASN A 92 -3.68 -9.54 19.02
C ASN A 92 -2.29 -10.18 19.15
N GLY A 93 -1.23 -9.39 19.38
CA GLY A 93 0.11 -9.91 19.62
C GLY A 93 1.23 -8.92 19.28
N PRO A 94 2.39 -8.98 19.96
CA PRO A 94 3.55 -8.14 19.69
C PRO A 94 4.19 -8.42 18.31
N GLU A 95 3.96 -9.59 17.73
CA GLU A 95 4.42 -9.92 16.38
C GLU A 95 3.87 -8.96 15.30
N TYR A 96 2.71 -8.36 15.56
CA TYR A 96 2.09 -7.37 14.66
C TYR A 96 2.71 -5.97 14.78
N GLU A 97 3.77 -5.79 15.59
CA GLU A 97 4.67 -4.63 15.52
C GLU A 97 5.40 -4.58 14.16
N TRP A 98 5.52 -5.72 13.48
CA TRP A 98 6.21 -5.85 12.19
C TRP A 98 5.29 -6.45 11.13
N VAL A 99 5.00 -5.67 10.10
CA VAL A 99 4.23 -6.11 8.93
C VAL A 99 5.04 -5.94 7.66
N THR A 100 5.00 -6.96 6.80
CA THR A 100 5.76 -7.01 5.54
C THR A 100 4.80 -7.07 4.38
N ILE A 101 4.82 -6.03 3.53
CA ILE A 101 4.08 -5.96 2.27
C ILE A 101 5.06 -6.20 1.13
N THR A 102 4.79 -7.20 0.29
CA THR A 102 5.57 -7.51 -0.91
C THR A 102 4.79 -7.10 -2.14
N LEU A 103 5.43 -6.34 -3.04
CA LEU A 103 4.84 -5.89 -4.30
C LEU A 103 5.69 -6.35 -5.48
N ASP A 104 5.19 -7.32 -6.24
CA ASP A 104 5.81 -7.80 -7.47
C ASP A 104 5.28 -7.03 -8.68
N LEU A 105 6.13 -6.14 -9.21
CA LEU A 105 5.84 -5.29 -10.37
C LEU A 105 5.94 -6.04 -11.71
N LYS A 106 6.44 -7.29 -11.72
CA LYS A 106 6.62 -8.15 -12.91
C LYS A 106 7.48 -7.55 -14.03
N GLN A 107 8.30 -6.55 -13.72
CA GLN A 107 9.18 -5.93 -14.72
C GLN A 107 10.35 -6.84 -15.03
N VAL A 108 10.36 -7.39 -16.24
CA VAL A 108 11.53 -8.09 -16.78
C VAL A 108 12.50 -7.06 -17.34
N LYS A 109 13.74 -7.07 -16.85
CA LYS A 109 14.82 -6.37 -17.56
C LYS A 109 15.07 -7.17 -18.83
N LEU A 110 14.66 -6.62 -19.98
CA LEU A 110 15.15 -7.12 -21.27
C LEU A 110 16.66 -6.91 -21.26
N MET A 111 17.41 -8.00 -21.13
CA MET A 111 18.85 -8.03 -21.32
C MET A 111 19.16 -8.19 -22.80
#